data_AF-A0A1Q8ADI3-F1
#
_entry.id   AF-A0A1Q8ADI3-F1
#
_cell.length_a   1.000
_cell.length_b   1.000
_cell.length_c   1.000
_cell.angle_alpha   90.00
_cell.angle_beta   90.00
_cell.angle_gamma   90.00
#
_symmetry.space_group_name_H-M   'P 1'
#
loop_
_entity.id
_entity.type
_entity.pdbx_description
1 polymer ?
#
loop_
_entity_poly.entity_id
_entity_poly.type
_entity_poly.pdbx_seq_one_letter_code
_entity_poly.pdbx_strand_id
1 'polypeptide(L)'
;MRGERFRKRLDERHRELTIQAKARGRTYRRSRADPASEQARRLRADFLAALGRLASFEVASLGLARCRYDVQLTERADDLSRDYFQLWHMVARHGAGNWPADERDDERLDYFATQLGRLEGIADALIAAGRNVRLYPLPTMPWLSAP
;
A
#
# COMPACT_ATOMS: atom_id res chain seq x y z
N MET A 1 -14.61 16.56 -21.10
CA MET A 1 -13.98 15.26 -21.44
C MET A 1 -12.72 14.88 -20.64
N ARG A 2 -11.89 15.77 -20.08
CA ARG A 2 -10.72 15.34 -19.25
C ARG A 2 -11.11 14.71 -17.90
N GLY A 3 -12.08 15.30 -17.19
CA GLY A 3 -12.52 14.80 -15.88
C GLY A 3 -13.16 13.41 -15.89
N GLU A 4 -13.96 13.09 -16.92
CA GLU A 4 -14.55 11.74 -17.08
C GLU A 4 -13.49 10.68 -17.34
N ARG A 5 -12.50 10.98 -18.19
CA ARG A 5 -11.35 10.09 -18.42
C ARG A 5 -10.55 9.87 -17.14
N PHE A 6 -10.40 10.91 -16.31
CA PHE A 6 -9.72 10.77 -15.02
C PHE A 6 -10.49 9.87 -14.05
N ARG A 7 -11.80 10.09 -13.87
CA ARG A 7 -12.64 9.24 -13.01
C ARG A 7 -12.63 7.79 -13.47
N LYS A 8 -12.76 7.56 -14.78
CA LYS A 8 -12.68 6.21 -15.36
C LYS A 8 -11.37 5.50 -14.98
N ARG A 9 -10.23 6.19 -15.04
CA ARG A 9 -8.93 5.62 -14.60
C ARG A 9 -8.91 5.28 -13.11
N LEU A 10 -9.49 6.12 -12.26
CA LEU A 10 -9.60 5.83 -10.83
C LEU A 10 -10.48 4.59 -10.58
N ASP A 11 -11.62 4.51 -11.25
CA ASP A 11 -12.57 3.39 -11.13
C ASP A 11 -11.98 2.08 -11.65
N GLU A 12 -11.31 2.11 -12.80
CA GLU A 12 -10.59 0.96 -13.37
C GLU A 12 -9.51 0.46 -12.39
N ARG A 13 -8.70 1.37 -11.85
CA ARG A 13 -7.66 1.00 -10.89
C ARG A 13 -8.23 0.48 -9.57
N HIS A 14 -9.28 1.10 -9.05
CA HIS A 14 -9.99 0.62 -7.85
C HIS A 14 -10.49 -0.81 -8.03
N ARG A 15 -11.08 -1.10 -9.20
CA ARG A 15 -11.58 -2.43 -9.55
C ARG A 15 -10.46 -3.47 -9.61
N GLU A 16 -9.33 -3.14 -10.23
CA GLU A 16 -8.15 -4.02 -10.28
C GLU A 16 -7.64 -4.36 -8.87
N LEU A 17 -7.43 -3.36 -8.03
CA LEU A 17 -6.97 -3.54 -6.66
C LEU A 17 -7.96 -4.36 -5.82
N THR A 18 -9.26 -4.14 -6.01
CA THR A 18 -10.32 -4.92 -5.37
C THR A 18 -10.24 -6.40 -5.75
N ILE A 19 -10.03 -6.70 -7.04
CA ILE A 19 -9.88 -8.08 -7.52
C ILE A 19 -8.64 -8.73 -6.92
N GLN A 20 -7.51 -8.02 -6.89
CA GLN A 20 -6.25 -8.50 -6.33
C GLN A 20 -6.37 -8.79 -4.83
N ALA A 21 -6.92 -7.86 -4.04
CA ALA A 21 -7.12 -8.05 -2.60
C ALA A 21 -8.04 -9.25 -2.32
N LYS A 22 -9.14 -9.39 -3.07
CA LYS A 22 -10.02 -10.56 -2.96
C LYS A 22 -9.31 -11.86 -3.33
N ALA A 23 -8.48 -11.86 -4.37
CA ALA A 23 -7.72 -13.03 -4.78
C ALA A 23 -6.72 -13.46 -3.69
N ARG A 24 -5.89 -12.53 -3.19
CA ARG A 24 -4.92 -12.79 -2.11
C ARG A 24 -5.61 -13.27 -0.83
N GLY A 25 -6.72 -12.66 -0.44
CA GLY A 25 -7.51 -13.08 0.73
C GLY A 25 -8.18 -14.45 0.56
N ARG A 26 -8.52 -14.87 -0.68
CA ARG A 26 -8.96 -16.25 -0.94
C ARG A 26 -7.80 -17.23 -0.85
N THR A 27 -6.65 -16.90 -1.43
CA THR A 27 -5.45 -17.75 -1.39
C THR A 27 -5.00 -18.00 0.04
N TYR A 28 -4.91 -16.95 0.86
CA TYR A 28 -4.55 -17.06 2.27
C TYR A 28 -5.52 -17.97 3.04
N ARG A 29 -6.84 -17.74 2.94
CA ARG A 29 -7.84 -18.54 3.66
C ARG A 29 -7.93 -20.01 3.19
N ARG A 30 -7.56 -20.28 1.93
CA ARG A 30 -7.66 -21.63 1.33
C ARG A 30 -6.38 -22.44 1.41
N SER A 31 -5.25 -21.85 1.79
CA SER A 31 -3.94 -22.51 1.72
C SER A 31 -3.85 -23.76 2.58
N ARG A 32 -4.68 -23.89 3.64
CA ARG A 32 -4.59 -24.95 4.67
C ARG A 32 -3.18 -25.11 5.25
N ALA A 33 -2.31 -24.12 5.07
CA ALA A 33 -0.97 -24.12 5.62
C ALA A 33 -1.06 -24.04 7.15
N ASP A 34 -0.15 -24.71 7.85
CA ASP A 34 0.00 -24.57 9.29
C ASP A 34 0.18 -23.08 9.62
N PRO A 35 -0.63 -22.47 10.52
CA PRO A 35 -0.48 -21.07 10.90
C PRO A 35 0.93 -20.68 11.35
N ALA A 36 1.69 -21.62 11.93
CA ALA A 36 3.08 -21.39 12.34
C ALA A 36 4.09 -21.51 11.18
N SER A 37 3.65 -21.97 10.00
CA SER A 37 4.53 -22.12 8.85
C SER A 37 4.90 -20.78 8.21
N GLU A 38 6.13 -20.73 7.68
CA GLU A 38 6.62 -19.61 6.88
C GLU A 38 5.71 -19.30 5.67
N GLN A 39 5.12 -20.33 5.07
CA GLN A 39 4.19 -20.17 3.97
C GLN A 39 2.90 -19.44 4.39
N ALA A 40 2.33 -19.79 5.55
CA ALA A 40 1.14 -19.11 6.08
C ALA A 40 1.44 -17.64 6.39
N ARG A 41 2.60 -17.35 6.98
CA ARG A 41 3.07 -15.99 7.29
C ARG A 41 3.23 -15.13 6.04
N ARG A 42 3.88 -15.65 4.99
CA ARG A 42 3.99 -14.95 3.69
C ARG A 42 2.64 -14.68 3.05
N LEU A 43 1.75 -15.66 3.02
CA LEU A 43 0.41 -15.49 2.45
C LEU A 43 -0.44 -14.47 3.22
N ARG A 44 -0.27 -14.41 4.53
CA ARG A 44 -0.90 -13.41 5.40
C ARG A 44 -0.37 -12.01 5.10
N ALA A 45 0.95 -11.86 5.05
CA ALA A 45 1.61 -10.60 4.70
C ALA A 45 1.17 -10.10 3.32
N ASP A 46 1.18 -10.95 2.30
CA ASP A 46 0.68 -10.64 0.95
C ASP A 46 -0.77 -10.12 0.96
N PHE A 47 -1.63 -10.75 1.77
CA PHE A 47 -3.02 -10.33 1.90
C PHE A 47 -3.15 -8.98 2.60
N LEU A 48 -2.41 -8.75 3.68
CA LEU A 48 -2.39 -7.48 4.41
C LEU A 48 -1.84 -6.33 3.55
N ALA A 49 -0.80 -6.58 2.77
CA ALA A 49 -0.28 -5.61 1.81
C ALA A 49 -1.34 -5.26 0.75
N ALA A 50 -2.01 -6.26 0.18
CA ALA A 50 -3.07 -6.01 -0.79
C ALA A 50 -4.27 -5.22 -0.21
N LEU A 51 -4.63 -5.48 1.05
CA LEU A 51 -5.67 -4.71 1.77
C LEU A 51 -5.22 -3.28 2.05
N GLY A 52 -4.01 -3.09 2.58
CA GLY A 52 -3.46 -1.77 2.86
C GLY A 52 -3.38 -0.91 1.60
N ARG A 53 -3.01 -1.52 0.47
CA ARG A 53 -2.98 -0.89 -0.86
C ARG A 53 -4.35 -0.43 -1.33
N LEU A 54 -5.34 -1.32 -1.29
CA LEU A 54 -6.71 -0.98 -1.68
C LEU A 54 -7.27 0.15 -0.81
N ALA A 55 -7.19 0.01 0.51
CA ALA A 55 -7.76 0.98 1.45
C ALA A 55 -7.10 2.36 1.30
N SER A 56 -5.78 2.42 1.14
CA SER A 56 -5.07 3.69 0.98
C SER A 56 -5.36 4.33 -0.38
N PHE A 57 -5.49 3.53 -1.45
CA PHE A 57 -5.92 4.01 -2.75
C PHE A 57 -7.35 4.59 -2.70
N GLU A 58 -8.28 3.94 -2.01
CA GLU A 58 -9.66 4.42 -1.84
C GLU A 58 -9.69 5.81 -1.18
N VAL A 59 -8.96 5.98 -0.08
CA VAL A 59 -8.88 7.28 0.62
C VAL A 59 -8.29 8.36 -0.29
N ALA A 60 -7.19 8.06 -0.98
CA ALA A 60 -6.52 9.00 -1.87
C ALA A 60 -7.39 9.37 -3.08
N SER A 61 -8.00 8.37 -3.73
CA SER A 61 -8.83 8.54 -4.92
C SER A 61 -10.12 9.32 -4.62
N LEU A 62 -10.75 9.15 -3.45
CA LEU A 62 -11.87 9.98 -3.01
C LEU A 62 -11.51 11.46 -2.92
N GLY A 63 -10.28 11.76 -2.48
CA GLY A 63 -9.76 13.13 -2.44
C GLY A 63 -9.62 13.72 -3.84
N LEU A 64 -9.04 12.95 -4.77
CA LEU A 64 -8.77 13.40 -6.13
C LEU A 64 -10.04 13.48 -6.99
N ALA A 65 -10.99 12.55 -6.82
CA ALA A 65 -12.24 12.50 -7.60
C ALA A 65 -13.15 13.72 -7.40
N ARG A 66 -12.97 14.42 -6.27
CA ARG A 66 -13.69 15.67 -5.94
C ARG A 66 -13.13 16.89 -6.67
N CYS A 67 -11.90 16.84 -7.18
CA CYS A 67 -11.29 17.95 -7.92
C CYS A 67 -12.05 18.19 -9.23
N ARG A 68 -12.43 19.44 -9.48
CA ARG A 68 -13.15 19.87 -10.71
C ARG A 68 -12.23 20.55 -11.71
N TYR A 69 -11.13 21.13 -11.22
CA TYR A 69 -10.18 21.90 -12.00
C TYR A 69 -8.77 21.31 -11.89
N ASP A 70 -7.95 21.50 -12.93
CA ASP A 70 -6.58 20.98 -12.99
C ASP A 70 -5.69 21.56 -11.86
N VAL A 71 -5.93 22.80 -11.43
CA VAL A 71 -5.19 23.41 -10.30
C VAL A 71 -5.47 22.68 -8.99
N GLN A 72 -6.73 22.32 -8.72
CA GLN A 72 -7.12 21.56 -7.53
C GLN A 72 -6.55 20.15 -7.56
N LEU A 73 -6.50 19.52 -8.73
CA LEU A 73 -5.90 18.20 -8.89
C LEU A 73 -4.39 18.25 -8.61
N THR A 74 -3.73 19.31 -9.08
CA THR A 74 -2.29 19.53 -8.87
C THR A 74 -1.97 19.70 -7.39
N GLU A 75 -2.65 20.63 -6.71
CA GLU A 75 -2.50 20.88 -5.27
C GLU A 75 -2.77 19.62 -4.45
N ARG A 76 -3.85 18.90 -4.77
CA ARG A 76 -4.21 17.67 -4.06
C ARG A 76 -3.20 16.55 -4.28
N ALA A 77 -2.62 16.47 -5.47
CA ALA A 77 -1.54 15.52 -5.75
C ALA A 77 -0.23 15.92 -5.04
N ASP A 78 0.02 17.22 -4.81
CA ASP A 78 1.17 17.67 -4.03
C ASP A 78 1.01 17.34 -2.54
N ASP A 79 -0.19 17.55 -1.97
CA ASP A 79 -0.51 17.10 -0.61
C ASP A 79 -0.32 15.58 -0.48
N LEU A 80 -0.86 14.81 -1.42
CA LEU A 80 -0.74 13.35 -1.43
C LEU A 80 0.71 12.88 -1.60
N SER A 81 1.53 13.66 -2.32
CA SER A 81 2.97 13.39 -2.43
C SER A 81 3.67 13.61 -1.09
N ARG A 82 3.30 14.64 -0.30
CA ARG A 82 3.82 14.83 1.06
C ARG A 82 3.44 13.65 1.95
N ASP A 83 2.18 13.21 1.90
CA ASP A 83 1.72 12.04 2.66
C ASP A 83 2.50 10.78 2.30
N TYR A 84 2.75 10.56 1.00
CA TYR A 84 3.58 9.46 0.51
C TYR A 84 4.99 9.49 1.11
N PHE A 85 5.68 10.63 1.03
CA PHE A 85 7.04 10.75 1.56
C PHE A 85 7.10 10.64 3.09
N GLN A 86 6.11 11.19 3.81
CA GLN A 86 6.03 11.05 5.26
C GLN A 86 5.85 9.59 5.68
N LEU A 87 4.94 8.88 5.03
CA LEU A 87 4.74 7.45 5.26
C LEU A 87 6.01 6.66 4.90
N TRP A 88 6.67 6.99 3.80
CA TRP A 88 7.92 6.32 3.40
C TRP A 88 9.02 6.52 4.44
N HIS A 89 9.24 7.74 4.90
CA HIS A 89 10.20 8.03 5.97
C HIS A 89 9.84 7.35 7.29
N MET A 90 8.55 7.25 7.63
CA MET A 90 8.12 6.51 8.80
C MET A 90 8.45 5.02 8.67
N VAL A 91 8.12 4.40 7.54
CA VAL A 91 8.43 2.99 7.27
C VAL A 91 9.94 2.74 7.28
N ALA A 92 10.73 3.62 6.66
CA ALA A 92 12.19 3.51 6.66
C ALA A 92 12.79 3.60 8.06
N ARG A 93 12.31 4.54 8.90
CA ARG A 93 12.76 4.68 10.29
C ARG A 93 12.38 3.48 11.14
N HIS A 94 11.15 2.97 10.99
CA HIS A 94 10.72 1.76 11.68
C HIS A 94 11.52 0.53 11.20
N GLY A 95 11.85 0.44 9.92
CA GLY A 95 12.66 -0.66 9.37
C GLY A 95 14.09 -0.71 9.92
N ALA A 96 14.67 0.46 10.21
CA ALA A 96 16.01 0.62 10.75
C ALA A 96 16.07 0.72 12.30
N GLY A 97 14.93 0.74 12.97
CA GLY A 97 14.84 0.90 14.43
C GLY A 97 15.18 -0.37 15.21
N ASN A 98 15.68 -0.20 16.43
CA ASN A 98 15.77 -1.30 17.40
C ASN A 98 14.37 -1.55 17.99
N TRP A 99 13.83 -2.74 17.73
CA TRP A 99 12.53 -3.14 18.26
C TRP A 99 12.67 -3.85 19.61
N PRO A 100 11.67 -3.73 20.50
CA PRO A 100 11.66 -4.45 21.78
C PRO A 100 11.75 -5.96 21.56
N ALA A 101 12.55 -6.66 22.38
CA ALA A 101 12.81 -8.10 22.22
C ALA A 101 11.57 -8.99 22.41
N ASP A 102 10.53 -8.44 23.03
CA ASP A 102 9.23 -9.04 23.35
C ASP A 102 8.21 -8.96 22.21
N GLU A 103 8.46 -8.15 21.19
CA GLU A 103 7.55 -7.99 20.06
C GLU A 103 7.69 -9.17 19.09
N ARG A 104 6.57 -9.82 18.77
CA ARG A 104 6.55 -11.03 17.93
C ARG A 104 6.86 -10.68 16.48
N ASP A 105 7.77 -11.43 15.85
CA ASP A 105 8.17 -11.21 14.45
C ASP A 105 7.00 -11.21 13.46
N ASP A 106 5.92 -11.93 13.79
CA ASP A 106 4.69 -11.95 12.99
C ASP A 106 3.96 -10.60 13.00
N GLU A 107 3.89 -9.93 14.15
CA GLU A 107 3.26 -8.61 14.27
C GLU A 107 4.06 -7.54 13.51
N ARG A 108 5.38 -7.67 13.52
CA ARG A 108 6.28 -6.82 12.72
C ARG A 108 6.02 -7.02 11.24
N LEU A 109 6.01 -8.27 10.77
CA LEU A 109 5.73 -8.59 9.38
C LEU A 109 4.37 -8.04 8.93
N ASP A 110 3.33 -8.18 9.75
CA ASP A 110 2.00 -7.64 9.46
C ASP A 110 1.98 -6.12 9.34
N TYR A 111 2.66 -5.44 10.27
CA TYR A 111 2.78 -3.99 10.28
C TYR A 111 3.43 -3.53 8.97
N PHE A 112 4.60 -4.07 8.64
CA PHE A 112 5.33 -3.67 7.43
C PHE A 112 4.54 -4.02 6.17
N ALA A 113 3.98 -5.22 6.07
CA ALA A 113 3.14 -5.59 4.93
C ALA A 113 2.01 -4.57 4.73
N THR A 114 1.32 -4.20 5.80
CA THR A 114 0.24 -3.20 5.76
C THR A 114 0.75 -1.82 5.32
N GLN A 115 1.84 -1.31 5.91
CA GLN A 115 2.36 0.02 5.55
C GLN A 115 2.90 0.09 4.12
N LEU A 116 3.53 -0.98 3.65
CA LEU A 116 4.00 -1.08 2.27
C LEU A 116 2.83 -1.10 1.29
N GLY A 117 1.79 -1.87 1.60
CA GLY A 117 0.53 -1.79 0.88
C GLY A 117 0.03 -0.35 0.80
N ARG A 118 -0.06 0.34 1.93
CA ARG A 118 -0.52 1.75 1.96
C ARG A 118 0.32 2.67 1.07
N LEU A 119 1.65 2.52 1.08
CA LEU A 119 2.54 3.27 0.18
C LEU A 119 2.23 3.01 -1.29
N GLU A 120 2.07 1.75 -1.67
CA GLU A 120 1.70 1.37 -3.03
C GLU A 120 0.33 1.95 -3.43
N GLY A 121 -0.63 1.99 -2.50
CA GLY A 121 -1.97 2.54 -2.75
C GLY A 121 -1.94 4.05 -3.00
N ILE A 122 -1.13 4.78 -2.24
CA ILE A 122 -0.90 6.22 -2.47
C ILE A 122 -0.19 6.42 -3.81
N ALA A 123 0.83 5.62 -4.11
CA ALA A 123 1.57 5.70 -5.37
C ALA A 123 0.65 5.45 -6.57
N ASP A 124 -0.24 4.47 -6.51
CA ASP A 124 -1.23 4.20 -7.56
C ASP A 124 -2.13 5.42 -7.82
N ALA A 125 -2.59 6.08 -6.76
CA ALA A 125 -3.42 7.29 -6.87
C ALA A 125 -2.65 8.46 -7.48
N LEU A 126 -1.39 8.65 -7.09
CA LEU A 126 -0.50 9.67 -7.67
C LEU A 126 -0.21 9.39 -9.16
N ILE A 127 0.04 8.13 -9.54
CA ILE A 127 0.20 7.72 -10.94
C ILE A 127 -1.07 8.02 -11.74
N ALA A 128 -2.25 7.71 -11.18
CA ALA A 128 -3.53 8.02 -11.82
C ALA A 128 -3.74 9.54 -12.00
N ALA A 129 -3.24 10.35 -11.06
CA ALA A 129 -3.20 11.81 -11.15
C ALA A 129 -2.12 12.35 -12.11
N GLY A 130 -1.32 11.48 -12.73
CA GLY A 130 -0.28 11.85 -13.70
C GLY A 130 1.06 12.22 -13.08
N ARG A 131 1.27 11.94 -11.78
CA ARG A 131 2.58 12.13 -11.13
C ARG A 131 3.48 10.95 -11.42
N ASN A 132 4.76 11.23 -11.65
CA ASN A 132 5.78 10.21 -11.78
C ASN A 132 6.30 9.84 -10.39
N VAL A 133 5.69 8.84 -9.76
CA VAL A 133 6.14 8.32 -8.48
C VAL A 133 7.05 7.14 -8.72
N ARG A 134 8.30 7.26 -8.25
CA ARG A 134 9.16 6.08 -8.11
C ARG A 134 8.70 5.36 -6.86
N LEU A 135 8.27 4.10 -7.02
CA LEU A 135 8.21 3.19 -5.88
C LEU A 135 9.65 3.05 -5.38
N TYR A 136 9.95 3.67 -4.24
CA TYR A 136 11.26 3.48 -3.62
C TYR A 136 11.38 2.01 -3.23
N PRO A 137 12.55 1.39 -3.44
CA PRO A 137 12.77 0.02 -2.97
C PRO A 137 12.46 -0.03 -1.48
N LEU A 138 11.93 -1.17 -1.03
CA LEU A 138 11.70 -1.41 0.37
C LEU A 138 12.98 -1.10 1.16
N PRO A 139 12.91 -0.33 2.26
CA PRO A 139 14.07 -0.17 3.12
C PRO A 139 14.54 -1.57 3.55
N THR A 140 15.86 -1.77 3.61
CA THR A 140 16.44 -3.04 3.99
C THR A 140 15.85 -3.47 5.33
N MET A 141 15.19 -4.62 5.36
CA MET A 141 14.56 -5.18 6.58
C MET A 141 15.47 -6.30 7.11
N PRO A 142 16.51 -5.97 7.89
CA PRO A 142 17.54 -6.94 8.28
C PRO A 142 16.98 -8.15 9.05
N TRP A 143 15.85 -7.97 9.74
CA TRP A 143 15.13 -9.00 10.50
C TRP A 143 14.36 -10.01 9.62
N LEU A 144 14.08 -9.69 8.35
CA LEU A 144 13.52 -10.65 7.38
C LEU A 144 14.60 -11.57 6.77
N SER A 145 15.88 -11.25 6.98
CA SER A 145 17.04 -11.97 6.43
C SER A 145 17.74 -12.83 7.49
N ALA A 146 17.23 -12.86 8.73
CA ALA A 146 17.78 -13.71 9.76
C ALA A 146 17.38 -15.18 9.49
N PRO A 147 18.34 -16.11 9.40
CA PRO A 147 18.11 -17.52 9.11
C PRO A 147 17.35 -18.25 10.22
#